data_AF-A0A3N6G9K5-F1
#
_entry.id   AF-A0A3N6G9K5-F1
#
_cell.length_a   1.000
_cell.length_b   1.000
_cell.length_c   1.000
_cell.angle_alpha   90.00
_cell.angle_beta   90.00
_cell.angle_gamma   90.00
#
_symmetry.space_group_name_H-M   'P 1'
#
loop_
_entity.id
_entity.type
_entity.pdbx_description
1 polymer ?
#
loop_
_entity_poly.entity_id
_entity_poly.type
_entity_poly.pdbx_seq_one_letter_code
_entity_poly.pdbx_strand_id
1 'polypeptide(L)'
;MFEVKKASEAEIAERNDLAGKVAGALAMAGFTVHRDVNQASAALGALVWVDPADDSRGGVFVRWLINPSLNLAAAESAQKGEIQSSVFQHFSFVTERIYATLIAILGSAGFQAGDADDDMSPYLIRVEG
;
A
#
# COMPACT_ATOMS: atom_id res chain seq x y z
N MET A 1 23.83 -12.73 -1.36
CA MET A 1 22.55 -12.79 -0.64
C MET A 1 22.67 -11.77 0.49
N PHE A 2 21.99 -10.63 0.40
CA PHE A 2 22.01 -9.66 1.49
C PHE A 2 21.10 -10.21 2.59
N GLU A 3 21.67 -10.53 3.75
CA GLU A 3 20.86 -10.83 4.94
C GLU A 3 20.18 -9.52 5.35
N VAL A 4 18.87 -9.43 5.09
CA VAL A 4 18.06 -8.34 5.64
C VAL A 4 17.94 -8.62 7.12
N LYS A 5 18.65 -7.82 7.92
CA LYS A 5 18.56 -7.90 9.37
C LYS A 5 17.16 -7.45 9.79
N LYS A 6 16.54 -8.27 10.64
CA LYS A 6 15.22 -7.97 11.18
C LYS A 6 15.34 -7.02 12.37
N ALA A 7 14.35 -6.15 12.50
CA ALA A 7 14.17 -5.34 13.69
C ALA A 7 13.99 -6.24 14.93
N SER A 8 14.18 -5.66 16.12
CA SER A 8 13.95 -6.38 17.36
C SER A 8 12.49 -6.85 17.47
N GLU A 9 12.25 -7.88 18.29
CA GLU A 9 10.89 -8.37 18.52
C GLU A 9 9.96 -7.28 19.08
N ALA A 10 10.50 -6.37 19.90
CA ALA A 10 9.78 -5.23 20.44
C ALA A 10 9.35 -4.25 19.34
N GLU A 11 10.28 -3.85 18.46
CA GLU A 11 9.96 -2.97 17.32
C GLU A 11 8.97 -3.63 16.35
N ILE A 12 9.08 -4.94 16.12
CA ILE A 12 8.13 -5.69 15.29
C ILE A 12 6.75 -5.71 15.96
N ALA A 13 6.67 -5.88 17.27
CA ALA A 13 5.40 -5.85 18.01
C ALA A 13 4.73 -4.47 17.92
N GLU A 14 5.49 -3.38 18.08
CA GLU A 14 5.02 -2.00 17.92
C GLU A 14 4.49 -1.74 16.50
N ARG A 15 5.23 -2.17 15.47
CA ARG A 15 4.77 -2.06 14.07
C ARG A 15 3.49 -2.87 13.82
N ASN A 16 3.35 -4.04 14.43
CA ASN A 16 2.14 -4.85 14.28
C ASN A 16 0.91 -4.22 14.96
N ASP A 17 1.11 -3.58 16.11
CA ASP A 17 0.07 -2.79 16.79
C ASP A 17 -0.36 -1.59 15.93
N LEU A 18 0.60 -0.82 15.42
CA LEU A 18 0.34 0.27 14.48
C LEU A 18 -0.42 -0.21 13.24
N ALA A 19 0.04 -1.29 12.60
CA ALA A 19 -0.66 -1.89 11.45
C ALA A 19 -2.09 -2.32 11.79
N GLY A 20 -2.36 -2.74 13.03
CA GLY A 20 -3.71 -3.05 13.51
C GLY A 20 -4.61 -1.82 13.64
N LYS A 21 -4.07 -0.73 14.19
CA LYS A 21 -4.80 0.55 14.29
C LYS A 21 -5.11 1.12 12.91
N VAL A 22 -4.12 1.09 12.01
CA VAL A 22 -4.27 1.52 10.60
C VAL A 22 -5.36 0.71 9.89
N ALA A 23 -5.31 -0.63 10.00
CA ALA A 23 -6.33 -1.49 9.42
C ALA A 23 -7.73 -1.22 9.99
N GLY A 24 -7.82 -1.00 11.31
CA GLY A 24 -9.07 -0.63 11.98
C GLY A 24 -9.65 0.69 11.47
N ALA A 25 -8.82 1.72 11.30
CA ALA A 25 -9.26 3.02 10.80
C ALA A 25 -9.80 2.94 9.37
N LEU A 26 -9.10 2.23 8.47
CA LEU A 26 -9.55 2.02 7.10
C LEU A 26 -10.84 1.20 7.04
N ALA A 27 -10.96 0.16 7.86
CA ALA A 27 -12.19 -0.64 7.95
C ALA A 27 -13.38 0.20 8.46
N MET A 28 -13.19 1.06 9.46
CA MET A 28 -14.23 1.99 9.94
C MET A 28 -14.65 3.00 8.87
N ALA A 29 -13.74 3.39 7.97
CA ALA A 29 -14.05 4.22 6.81
C ALA A 29 -14.76 3.45 5.68
N GLY A 30 -15.02 2.16 5.85
CA GLY A 30 -15.78 1.32 4.92
C GLY A 30 -14.93 0.53 3.91
N PHE A 31 -13.59 0.51 4.07
CA PHE A 31 -12.72 -0.26 3.19
C PHE A 31 -12.70 -1.73 3.56
N THR A 32 -12.63 -2.61 2.54
CA THR A 32 -12.16 -3.98 2.74
C THR A 32 -10.65 -3.92 2.94
N VAL A 33 -10.16 -4.44 4.07
CA VAL A 33 -8.74 -4.39 4.45
C VAL A 33 -8.15 -5.79 4.55
N HIS A 34 -6.98 -5.97 3.95
CA HIS A 34 -6.19 -7.18 3.98
C HIS A 34 -4.90 -6.95 4.75
N ARG A 35 -4.42 -8.00 5.43
CA ARG A 35 -3.18 -7.91 6.25
C ARG A 35 -2.06 -8.85 5.82
N ASP A 36 -2.35 -9.74 4.86
CA ASP A 36 -1.40 -10.74 4.40
C ASP A 36 -0.99 -10.43 2.96
N VAL A 37 0.28 -10.05 2.77
CA VAL A 37 0.89 -9.83 1.46
C VAL A 37 0.86 -11.09 0.59
N ASN A 38 0.89 -12.29 1.19
CA ASN A 38 0.92 -13.55 0.44
C ASN A 38 -0.45 -13.91 -0.14
N GLN A 39 -1.54 -13.29 0.34
CA GLN A 39 -2.90 -13.50 -0.15
C GLN A 39 -3.36 -12.40 -1.13
N ALA A 40 -2.47 -11.48 -1.50
CA ALA A 40 -2.82 -10.29 -2.28
C ALA A 40 -3.33 -10.58 -3.72
N SER A 41 -3.04 -11.75 -4.29
CA SER A 41 -3.31 -12.04 -5.71
C SER A 41 -4.80 -12.10 -6.09
N ALA A 42 -5.68 -12.37 -5.12
CA ALA A 42 -7.14 -12.35 -5.29
C ALA A 42 -7.83 -11.25 -4.46
N ALA A 43 -7.07 -10.53 -3.65
CA ALA A 43 -7.59 -9.53 -2.74
C ALA A 43 -7.87 -8.21 -3.47
N LEU A 44 -9.02 -7.60 -3.17
CA LEU A 44 -9.39 -6.26 -3.61
C LEU A 44 -9.56 -5.39 -2.36
N GLY A 45 -9.09 -4.15 -2.40
CA GLY A 45 -9.18 -3.27 -1.24
C GLY A 45 -7.85 -2.70 -0.79
N ALA A 46 -7.79 -2.23 0.45
CA ALA A 46 -6.55 -1.78 1.06
C ALA A 46 -5.76 -2.97 1.62
N LEU A 47 -4.47 -3.06 1.32
CA LEU A 47 -3.53 -3.99 1.93
C LEU A 47 -2.67 -3.24 2.93
N VAL A 48 -2.60 -3.72 4.17
CA VAL A 48 -1.78 -3.16 5.25
C VAL A 48 -0.80 -4.22 5.73
N TRP A 49 0.50 -3.96 5.75
CA TRP A 49 1.48 -4.94 6.21
C TRP A 49 2.66 -4.29 6.93
N VAL A 50 3.45 -5.14 7.59
CA VAL A 50 4.67 -4.77 8.27
C VAL A 50 5.86 -5.30 7.47
N ASP A 51 6.80 -4.42 7.13
CA ASP A 51 8.14 -4.83 6.69
C ASP A 51 9.04 -4.98 7.94
N PRO A 52 9.60 -6.17 8.19
CA PRO A 52 10.38 -6.45 9.38
C PRO A 52 11.83 -5.94 9.32
N ALA A 53 12.28 -5.30 8.23
CA ALA A 53 13.66 -4.80 8.12
C ALA A 53 14.01 -3.82 9.26
N ASP A 54 15.25 -3.87 9.75
CA ASP A 54 15.76 -2.98 10.80
C ASP A 54 16.26 -1.63 10.28
N ASP A 55 16.29 -1.45 8.96
CA ASP A 55 16.72 -0.23 8.30
C ASP A 55 15.54 0.69 7.93
N SER A 56 15.82 1.74 7.16
CA SER A 56 14.81 2.69 6.71
C SER A 56 13.74 2.08 5.79
N ARG A 57 13.92 0.87 5.29
CA ARG A 57 12.92 0.15 4.47
C ARG A 57 11.88 -0.55 5.33
N GLY A 58 12.19 -0.82 6.60
CA GLY A 58 11.24 -1.36 7.57
C GLY A 58 10.14 -0.36 7.92
N GLY A 59 8.95 -0.86 8.28
CA GLY A 59 7.84 -0.01 8.69
C GLY A 59 6.46 -0.62 8.47
N VAL A 60 5.44 0.23 8.58
CA VAL A 60 4.05 -0.10 8.27
C VAL A 60 3.67 0.52 6.95
N PHE A 61 3.11 -0.29 6.06
CA PHE A 61 2.80 0.10 4.70
C PHE A 61 1.35 -0.15 4.33
N VAL A 62 0.82 0.70 3.47
CA VAL A 62 -0.51 0.58 2.89
C VAL A 62 -0.42 0.66 1.36
N ARG A 63 -1.21 -0.18 0.68
CA ARG A 63 -1.35 -0.16 -0.79
C ARG A 63 -2.79 -0.43 -1.18
N TRP A 64 -3.26 0.20 -2.26
CA TRP A 64 -4.51 -0.18 -2.90
C TRP A 64 -4.32 -1.36 -3.87
N LEU A 65 -5.10 -2.42 -3.67
CA LEU A 65 -5.20 -3.57 -4.57
C LEU A 65 -6.38 -3.36 -5.53
N ILE A 66 -6.07 -2.84 -6.70
CA ILE A 66 -7.03 -2.67 -7.80
C ILE A 66 -7.36 -4.01 -8.44
N ASN A 67 -8.46 -4.06 -9.19
CA ASN A 67 -8.87 -5.27 -9.89
C ASN A 67 -7.76 -5.80 -10.84
N PRO A 68 -7.40 -7.10 -10.77
CA PRO A 68 -6.34 -7.68 -11.58
C PRO A 68 -6.52 -7.50 -13.09
N SER A 69 -7.75 -7.50 -13.59
CA SER A 69 -8.02 -7.31 -15.03
C SER A 69 -7.66 -5.89 -15.49
N LEU A 70 -7.96 -4.87 -14.67
CA LEU A 70 -7.59 -3.49 -14.98
C LEU A 70 -6.07 -3.29 -14.85
N ASN A 71 -5.46 -3.88 -13.81
CA ASN A 71 -4.01 -3.84 -13.63
C ASN A 71 -3.26 -4.48 -14.82
N LEU A 72 -3.69 -5.67 -15.25
CA LEU A 72 -3.10 -6.37 -16.39
C LEU A 72 -3.24 -5.58 -17.69
N ALA A 73 -4.44 -5.07 -17.98
CA ALA A 73 -4.69 -4.31 -19.20
C ALA A 73 -3.89 -2.99 -19.26
N ALA A 74 -3.74 -2.30 -18.12
CA ALA A 74 -2.87 -1.13 -18.02
C ALA A 74 -1.39 -1.50 -18.19
N ALA A 75 -0.92 -2.60 -17.59
CA ALA A 75 0.45 -3.07 -17.74
C ALA A 75 0.77 -3.48 -19.19
N GLU A 76 -0.14 -4.13 -19.90
CA GLU A 76 0.00 -4.44 -21.33
C GLU A 76 0.07 -3.17 -22.18
N SER A 77 -0.76 -2.17 -21.89
CA SER A 77 -0.74 -0.88 -22.59
C SER A 77 0.58 -0.14 -22.36
N ALA A 78 1.08 -0.12 -21.12
CA ALA A 78 2.38 0.47 -20.79
C ALA A 78 3.54 -0.22 -21.52
N GLN A 79 3.55 -1.56 -21.58
CA GLN A 79 4.57 -2.32 -22.31
C GLN A 79 4.61 -2.01 -23.82
N LYS A 80 3.47 -1.63 -24.40
CA LYS A 80 3.37 -1.19 -25.80
C LYS A 80 3.71 0.29 -26.00
N GLY A 81 4.00 1.03 -24.93
CA GLY A 81 4.22 2.48 -24.96
C GLY A 81 2.94 3.30 -25.10
N GLU A 82 1.77 2.69 -24.93
CA GLU A 82 0.46 3.31 -25.16
C GLU A 82 -0.08 3.99 -23.89
N ILE A 83 0.73 4.80 -23.21
CA ILE A 83 0.37 5.46 -21.94
C ILE A 83 -0.79 6.48 -22.07
N GLN A 84 -1.21 6.79 -23.30
CA GLN A 84 -2.37 7.64 -23.59
C GLN A 84 -3.64 6.84 -23.91
N SER A 85 -3.61 5.52 -23.80
CA SER A 85 -4.79 4.69 -23.98
C SER A 85 -5.82 4.98 -22.88
N SER A 86 -7.10 4.81 -23.20
CA SER A 86 -8.18 4.98 -22.22
C SER A 86 -8.05 4.04 -21.03
N VAL A 87 -7.55 2.82 -21.24
CA VAL A 87 -7.36 1.84 -20.16
C VAL A 87 -6.24 2.24 -19.20
N PHE A 88 -5.11 2.74 -19.72
CA PHE A 88 -4.01 3.21 -18.89
C PHE A 88 -4.42 4.47 -18.12
N GLN A 89 -5.07 5.43 -18.79
CA GLN A 89 -5.57 6.65 -18.15
C GLN A 89 -6.61 6.34 -17.06
N HIS A 90 -7.50 5.36 -17.30
CA HIS A 90 -8.48 4.94 -16.29
C HIS A 90 -7.81 4.31 -15.06
N PHE A 91 -6.85 3.41 -15.28
CA PHE A 91 -6.05 2.82 -14.19
C PHE A 91 -5.33 3.89 -13.35
N SER A 92 -4.63 4.83 -14.01
CA SER A 92 -3.89 5.89 -13.31
C SER A 92 -4.85 6.76 -12.50
N PHE A 93 -5.96 7.20 -13.10
CA PHE A 93 -6.94 8.02 -12.41
C PHE A 93 -7.49 7.33 -11.14
N VAL A 94 -7.88 6.06 -11.24
CA VAL A 94 -8.42 5.32 -10.08
C VAL A 94 -7.35 5.18 -9.00
N THR A 95 -6.13 4.80 -9.38
CA THR A 95 -5.05 4.53 -8.43
C THR A 95 -4.62 5.81 -7.70
N GLU A 96 -4.42 6.92 -8.41
CA GLU A 96 -4.06 8.22 -7.85
C GLU A 96 -5.14 8.74 -6.88
N ARG A 97 -6.42 8.61 -7.26
CA ARG A 97 -7.53 9.09 -6.41
C ARG A 97 -7.69 8.28 -5.14
N ILE A 98 -7.55 6.95 -5.23
CA ILE A 98 -7.66 6.11 -4.04
C ILE A 98 -6.43 6.29 -3.15
N TYR A 99 -5.22 6.39 -3.70
CA TYR A 99 -4.00 6.71 -2.95
C TYR A 99 -4.16 8.00 -2.12
N ALA A 100 -4.57 9.10 -2.75
CA ALA A 100 -4.80 10.36 -2.05
C ALA A 100 -5.92 10.26 -0.98
N THR A 101 -6.95 9.46 -1.24
CA THR A 101 -8.05 9.22 -0.30
C THR A 101 -7.58 8.44 0.92
N LEU A 102 -6.77 7.40 0.73
CA LEU A 102 -6.21 6.60 1.83
C LEU A 102 -5.34 7.47 2.74
N ILE A 103 -4.47 8.31 2.18
CA ILE A 103 -3.67 9.27 2.95
C ILE A 103 -4.57 10.21 3.77
N ALA A 104 -5.60 10.80 3.14
CA ALA A 104 -6.51 11.72 3.81
C ALA A 104 -7.28 11.06 4.97
N ILE A 105 -7.75 9.81 4.77
CA ILE A 105 -8.45 9.06 5.81
C ILE A 105 -7.53 8.73 6.98
N LEU A 106 -6.31 8.24 6.69
CA LEU A 106 -5.33 7.93 7.73
C LEU A 106 -4.93 9.19 8.51
N GLY A 107 -4.72 10.31 7.82
CA GLY A 107 -4.50 11.62 8.44
C GLY A 107 -5.66 12.06 9.33
N SER A 108 -6.90 11.87 8.88
CA SER A 108 -8.10 12.17 9.69
C SER A 108 -8.24 11.29 10.93
N ALA A 109 -7.67 10.08 10.91
CA ALA A 109 -7.60 9.16 12.03
C ALA A 109 -6.40 9.42 12.96
N GLY A 110 -5.58 10.42 12.66
CA GLY A 110 -4.44 10.86 13.49
C GLY A 110 -3.10 10.22 13.15
N PHE A 111 -2.99 9.46 12.05
CA PHE A 111 -1.71 8.89 11.62
C PHE A 111 -0.92 9.86 10.75
N GLN A 112 0.40 9.76 10.79
CA GLN A 112 1.26 10.37 9.79
C GLN A 112 1.38 9.39 8.61
N ALA A 113 0.68 9.67 7.51
CA ALA A 113 0.69 8.84 6.31
C ALA A 113 1.14 9.66 5.10
N GLY A 114 2.04 9.09 4.29
CA GLY A 114 2.61 9.77 3.13
C GLY A 114 3.25 8.80 2.15
N ASP A 115 3.91 9.35 1.14
CA ASP A 115 4.66 8.56 0.17
C ASP A 115 5.78 7.77 0.85
N ALA A 116 6.04 6.55 0.38
CA ALA A 116 7.15 5.74 0.86
C ALA A 116 8.49 6.10 0.18
N ASP A 117 8.49 7.02 -0.79
CA ASP A 117 9.62 7.40 -1.63
C ASP A 117 10.28 6.18 -2.32
N ASP A 118 9.44 5.22 -2.74
CA ASP A 118 9.86 4.03 -3.48
C ASP A 118 9.55 4.20 -4.97
N ASP A 119 10.57 4.52 -5.77
CA ASP A 119 10.48 4.65 -7.23
C ASP A 119 9.90 3.39 -7.91
N MET A 120 10.07 2.21 -7.29
CA MET A 120 9.53 0.94 -7.80
C MET A 120 8.06 0.72 -7.39
N SER A 121 7.55 1.52 -6.45
CA SER A 121 6.18 1.44 -5.92
C SER A 121 5.57 2.84 -5.71
N PRO A 122 5.27 3.60 -6.78
CA PRO A 122 4.86 5.02 -6.72
C PRO A 122 3.50 5.31 -6.04
N TYR A 123 2.83 4.29 -5.51
CA TYR A 123 1.57 4.42 -4.74
C TYR A 123 1.63 3.65 -3.42
N LEU A 124 2.85 3.41 -2.93
CA LEU A 124 3.10 2.82 -1.62
C LEU A 124 3.00 3.92 -0.57
N ILE A 125 2.15 3.69 0.43
CA ILE A 125 1.98 4.63 1.54
C ILE A 125 2.76 4.09 2.73
N ARG A 126 3.64 4.91 3.31
CA ARG A 126 4.26 4.66 4.61
C ARG A 126 3.40 5.29 5.70
N VAL A 127 3.25 4.60 6.82
CA VAL A 127 2.52 5.11 7.99
C VAL A 127 3.42 5.11 9.22
N GLU A 128 3.39 6.23 9.94
CA GLU A 128 4.10 6.46 11.19
C GLU A 128 3.10 6.79 12.31
N GLY A 129 3.43 6.38 13.54
CA GLY A 129 2.61 6.55 14.73
C GLY A 129 3.17 5.85 15.95
#